data_AF-A0A356X538-F1
#
_entry.id   AF-A0A356X538-F1
#
_cell.length_a   1.000
_cell.length_b   1.000
_cell.length_c   1.000
_cell.angle_alpha   90.00
_cell.angle_beta   90.00
_cell.angle_gamma   90.00
#
_symmetry.space_group_name_H-M   'P 1'
#
loop_
_entity.id
_entity.type
_entity.pdbx_description
1 polymer ?
#
loop_
_entity_poly.entity_id
_entity_poly.type
_entity_poly.pdbx_seq_one_letter_code
_entity_poly.pdbx_strand_id
1 'polypeptide(L)'
;NAWNGITKNSPNQKAQFRPYSNKFQTVNEGFVKNKSFKRLHRYRYSPAVAYGNNEVHLHPTEPRRISVREALRLQSVPDAYVFPESATLTDMFKIISNGVPVAKAELIAKEIRRTLENFHNSRIKEARTSAIEMVRL
;
A
#
# COMPACT_ATOMS: atom_id res chain seq x y z
N ASN A 1 -2.31 12.84 1.78
CA ASN A 1 -1.13 12.70 0.88
C ASN A 1 -0.03 11.98 1.64
N ALA A 2 0.73 11.08 1.01
CA ALA A 2 1.68 10.20 1.73
C ALA A 2 2.72 10.93 2.60
N TRP A 3 3.04 12.18 2.26
CA TRP A 3 4.10 12.99 2.87
C TRP A 3 3.61 13.85 4.06
N ASN A 4 2.32 14.17 4.12
CA ASN A 4 1.82 15.18 5.06
C ASN A 4 1.87 14.65 6.52
N GLY A 5 2.35 15.49 7.43
CA GLY A 5 2.41 15.17 8.86
C GLY A 5 3.45 14.12 9.25
N ILE A 6 4.29 13.65 8.32
CA ILE A 6 5.45 12.81 8.66
C ILE A 6 6.48 13.68 9.37
N THR A 7 7.05 13.14 10.45
CA THR A 7 8.19 13.74 11.13
C THR A 7 9.38 12.79 11.07
N LYS A 8 10.58 13.28 11.41
CA LYS A 8 11.80 12.44 11.51
C LYS A 8 11.66 11.30 12.53
N ASN A 9 10.72 11.43 13.48
CA ASN A 9 10.45 10.45 14.53
C ASN A 9 9.33 9.47 14.17
N SER A 10 8.64 9.67 13.03
CA SER A 10 7.64 8.72 12.56
C SER A 10 8.28 7.33 12.36
N PRO A 11 7.59 6.23 12.73
CA PRO A 11 8.17 4.90 12.61
C PRO A 11 8.55 4.59 11.16
N ASN A 12 9.61 3.84 10.91
CA ASN A 12 10.15 3.53 9.57
C ASN A 12 10.61 4.75 8.73
N GLN A 13 10.58 5.99 9.24
CA GLN A 13 10.96 7.17 8.45
C GLN A 13 12.47 7.25 8.18
N LYS A 14 13.29 6.79 9.13
CA LYS A 14 14.75 6.78 9.01
C LYS A 14 15.27 5.69 8.06
N ALA A 15 14.43 4.69 7.75
CA ALA A 15 14.76 3.61 6.83
C ALA A 15 14.64 4.12 5.38
N GLN A 16 15.77 4.53 4.80
CA GLN A 16 15.85 5.06 3.44
C GLN A 16 17.21 4.74 2.81
N PHE A 17 17.24 4.60 1.49
CA PHE A 17 18.49 4.38 0.76
C PHE A 17 19.31 5.66 0.66
N ARG A 18 20.63 5.54 0.77
CA ARG A 18 21.55 6.68 0.62
C ARG A 18 21.63 7.11 -0.86
N PRO A 19 21.53 8.42 -1.16
CA PRO A 19 21.68 8.93 -2.52
C PRO A 19 23.16 9.05 -2.91
N TYR A 20 23.51 8.69 -4.15
CA TYR A 20 24.88 8.78 -4.68
C TYR A 20 25.00 9.53 -6.02
N SER A 21 23.89 9.98 -6.61
CA SER A 21 23.87 10.54 -7.97
C SER A 21 23.43 12.01 -8.01
N ASN A 22 23.93 12.78 -8.97
CA ASN A 22 23.45 14.15 -9.19
C ASN A 22 21.99 14.18 -9.70
N LYS A 23 21.48 13.05 -10.22
CA LYS A 23 20.07 12.93 -10.66
C LYS A 23 19.06 13.15 -9.54
N PHE A 24 19.48 12.96 -8.28
CA PHE A 24 18.64 13.29 -7.12
C PHE A 24 18.35 14.79 -6.99
N GLN A 25 19.12 15.67 -7.63
CA GLN A 25 18.89 17.11 -7.62
C GLN A 25 18.27 17.59 -8.94
N THR A 26 18.64 16.99 -10.07
CA THR A 26 18.28 17.49 -11.41
C THR A 26 16.97 16.92 -11.97
N VAL A 27 16.50 15.78 -11.48
CA VAL A 27 15.24 15.20 -11.97
C VAL A 27 14.05 15.99 -11.43
N ASN A 28 13.22 16.52 -12.33
CA ASN A 28 12.04 17.32 -11.99
C ASN A 28 10.91 16.51 -11.31
N GLU A 29 10.09 17.17 -10.50
CA GLU A 29 8.91 16.59 -9.83
C GLU A 29 7.98 15.92 -10.87
N GLY A 30 7.50 14.71 -10.57
CA GLY A 30 6.62 13.95 -11.46
C GLY A 30 7.27 13.34 -12.71
N PHE A 31 8.60 13.38 -12.84
CA PHE A 31 9.28 12.71 -13.93
C PHE A 31 9.27 11.18 -13.75
N VAL A 32 8.47 10.48 -14.56
CA VAL A 32 8.24 9.02 -14.41
C VAL A 32 8.47 8.20 -15.69
N LYS A 33 8.94 8.84 -16.78
CA LYS A 33 9.08 8.20 -18.10
C LYS A 33 10.20 7.15 -18.18
N ASN A 34 11.26 7.30 -17.38
CA ASN A 34 12.43 6.43 -17.43
C ASN A 34 12.27 5.19 -16.53
N LYS A 35 13.08 4.15 -16.79
CA LYS A 35 13.13 2.94 -15.94
C LYS A 35 13.58 3.25 -14.51
N SER A 36 14.55 4.14 -14.34
CA SER A 36 15.16 4.53 -13.06
C SER A 36 14.93 6.01 -12.74
N PHE A 37 15.20 6.40 -11.48
CA PHE A 37 15.07 7.78 -10.99
C PHE A 37 13.68 8.40 -11.22
N LYS A 38 12.62 7.60 -11.10
CA LYS A 38 11.24 8.12 -11.17
C LYS A 38 10.98 9.00 -9.96
N ARG A 39 10.63 10.26 -10.18
CA ARG A 39 10.26 11.21 -9.13
C ARG A 39 8.75 11.32 -9.02
N LEU A 40 8.24 11.19 -7.80
CA LEU A 40 6.83 11.34 -7.52
C LEU A 40 6.39 12.79 -7.66
N HIS A 41 5.07 13.00 -7.69
CA HIS A 41 4.46 14.32 -7.72
C HIS A 41 3.45 14.40 -6.58
N ARG A 42 3.38 15.54 -5.90
CA ARG A 42 2.50 15.73 -4.72
C ARG A 42 1.01 15.60 -5.04
N TYR A 43 0.62 15.98 -6.26
CA TYR A 43 -0.77 16.07 -6.70
C TYR A 43 -1.15 15.09 -7.81
N ARG A 44 -0.32 14.08 -8.08
CA ARG A 44 -0.66 13.03 -9.06
C ARG A 44 -0.57 11.66 -8.39
N TYR A 45 -1.27 10.69 -8.96
CA TYR A 45 -1.14 9.30 -8.56
C TYR A 45 0.32 8.85 -8.68
N SER A 46 0.78 8.04 -7.72
CA SER A 46 2.10 7.43 -7.82
C SER A 46 2.10 6.38 -8.93
N PRO A 47 3.22 6.22 -9.67
CA PRO A 47 3.49 4.97 -10.37
C PRO A 47 3.37 3.78 -9.41
N ALA A 48 3.20 2.59 -9.97
CA ALA A 48 3.17 1.37 -9.18
C ALA A 48 4.37 1.31 -8.23
N VAL A 49 4.08 1.11 -6.94
CA VAL A 49 5.09 0.90 -5.88
C VAL A 49 5.60 -0.52 -6.07
N ALA A 50 6.55 -0.67 -6.99
CA ALA A 50 7.19 -1.92 -7.33
C ALA A 50 8.68 -1.65 -7.54
N TYR A 51 9.49 -2.15 -6.61
CA TYR A 51 10.91 -1.86 -6.55
C TYR A 51 11.72 -3.10 -6.91
N GLY A 52 12.66 -2.92 -7.84
CA GLY A 52 13.67 -3.91 -8.21
C GLY A 52 15.04 -3.25 -8.27
N ASN A 53 16.11 -3.99 -7.98
CA ASN A 53 17.49 -3.47 -7.96
C ASN A 53 17.67 -2.20 -7.09
N ASN A 54 16.93 -2.09 -5.99
CA ASN A 54 16.91 -0.93 -5.09
C ASN A 54 16.52 0.41 -5.76
N GLU A 55 15.86 0.36 -6.93
CA GLU A 55 15.32 1.53 -7.62
C GLU A 55 14.01 2.00 -7.00
N VAL A 56 14.10 2.57 -5.80
CA VAL A 56 12.98 3.21 -5.10
C VAL A 56 12.71 4.61 -5.67
N HIS A 57 11.45 5.02 -5.71
CA HIS A 57 11.06 6.34 -6.19
C HIS A 57 11.77 7.49 -5.44
N LEU A 58 11.98 8.61 -6.13
CA LEU A 58 12.47 9.84 -5.54
C LEU A 58 11.34 10.59 -4.83
N HIS A 59 11.66 11.20 -3.69
CA HIS A 59 10.76 12.10 -2.98
C HIS A 59 10.35 13.25 -3.92
N PRO A 60 9.10 13.74 -3.89
CA PRO A 60 8.65 14.77 -4.83
C PRO A 60 9.47 16.06 -4.78
N THR A 61 9.90 16.49 -3.59
CA THR A 61 10.55 17.80 -3.39
C THR A 61 11.96 17.73 -2.81
N GLU A 62 12.39 16.56 -2.32
CA GLU A 62 13.68 16.43 -1.62
C GLU A 62 14.65 15.60 -2.47
N PRO A 63 15.97 15.87 -2.39
CA PRO A 63 16.96 15.17 -3.19
C PRO A 63 17.34 13.80 -2.58
N ARG A 64 16.33 12.97 -2.34
CA ARG A 64 16.47 11.62 -1.75
C ARG A 64 15.44 10.65 -2.33
N ARG A 65 15.63 9.36 -2.06
CA ARG A 65 14.56 8.36 -2.25
C ARG A 65 13.50 8.52 -1.17
N ILE A 66 12.31 8.00 -1.43
CA ILE A 66 11.27 7.93 -0.40
C ILE A 66 11.68 6.97 0.71
N SER A 67 11.23 7.23 1.93
CA SER A 67 11.44 6.35 3.07
C SER A 67 10.52 5.13 3.00
N VAL A 68 10.81 4.13 3.83
CA VAL A 68 9.93 2.98 4.04
C VAL A 68 8.55 3.43 4.54
N ARG A 69 8.48 4.39 5.47
CA ARG A 69 7.20 4.97 5.94
C ARG A 69 6.40 5.59 4.80
N GLU A 70 7.05 6.37 3.96
CA GLU A 70 6.38 7.02 2.83
C GLU A 70 5.86 5.98 1.82
N ALA A 71 6.63 4.94 1.54
CA ALA A 71 6.20 3.84 0.66
C ALA A 71 5.04 3.03 1.25
N LEU A 72 5.05 2.77 2.57
CA LEU A 72 3.93 2.15 3.29
C LEU A 72 2.63 2.98 3.15
N ARG A 73 2.72 4.31 3.32
CA ARG A 73 1.56 5.19 3.15
C ARG A 73 1.04 5.24 1.71
N LEU A 74 1.92 5.12 0.70
CA LEU A 74 1.47 4.96 -0.69
C LEU A 74 0.61 3.69 -0.87
N GLN A 75 0.91 2.63 -0.12
CA GLN A 75 0.11 1.40 -0.05
C GLN A 75 -1.06 1.49 0.95
N SER A 76 -1.38 2.68 1.46
CA SER A 76 -2.41 2.92 2.48
C SER A 76 -2.21 2.14 3.79
N VAL A 77 -0.97 1.76 4.11
CA VAL A 77 -0.66 1.05 5.36
C VAL A 77 -0.70 2.04 6.54
N PRO A 78 -1.35 1.69 7.66
CA PRO A 78 -1.41 2.53 8.85
C PRO A 78 -0.03 2.90 9.42
N ASP A 79 0.05 4.07 10.05
CA ASP A 79 1.28 4.56 10.65
C ASP A 79 1.78 3.71 11.84
N ALA A 80 0.86 2.99 12.49
CA ALA A 80 1.16 2.05 13.55
C ALA A 80 1.94 0.81 13.10
N TYR A 81 1.98 0.51 11.79
CA TYR A 81 2.76 -0.62 11.30
C TYR A 81 4.25 -0.33 11.38
N VAL A 82 5.02 -1.19 12.07
CA VAL A 82 6.46 -1.05 12.27
C VAL A 82 7.15 -2.33 11.79
N PHE A 83 8.23 -2.19 11.02
CA PHE A 83 9.04 -3.35 10.67
C PHE A 83 9.91 -3.78 11.86
N PRO A 84 10.25 -5.08 11.99
CA PRO A 84 11.24 -5.51 12.96
C PRO A 84 12.57 -4.78 12.77
N GLU A 85 13.26 -4.46 13.87
CA GLU A 85 14.56 -3.77 13.82
C GLU A 85 15.64 -4.57 13.08
N SER A 86 15.51 -5.89 13.05
CA SER A 86 16.40 -6.80 12.32
C SER A 86 16.16 -6.84 10.81
N ALA A 87 15.05 -6.28 10.32
CA ALA A 87 14.72 -6.33 8.89
C ALA A 87 15.67 -5.44 8.09
N THR A 88 16.17 -5.96 6.95
CA THR A 88 17.01 -5.16 6.06
C THR A 88 16.17 -4.19 5.24
N LEU A 89 16.77 -3.07 4.81
CA LEU A 89 16.08 -2.08 3.98
C LEU A 89 15.56 -2.69 2.67
N THR A 90 16.32 -3.60 2.07
CA THR A 90 15.93 -4.33 0.86
C THR A 90 14.68 -5.19 1.11
N ASP A 91 14.64 -5.91 2.22
CA ASP A 91 13.51 -6.77 2.57
C ASP A 91 12.25 -5.95 2.84
N MET A 92 12.38 -4.82 3.56
CA MET A 92 11.26 -3.90 3.81
C MET A 92 10.63 -3.44 2.49
N PHE A 93 11.44 -2.96 1.53
CA PHE A 93 10.92 -2.51 0.24
C PHE A 93 10.40 -3.65 -0.63
N LYS A 94 10.96 -4.86 -0.52
CA LYS A 94 10.46 -6.06 -1.21
C LYS A 94 9.07 -6.45 -0.70
N ILE A 95 8.87 -6.45 0.62
CA ILE A 95 7.57 -6.70 1.25
C ILE A 95 6.56 -5.65 0.79
N ILE A 96 6.92 -4.37 0.81
CA ILE A 96 6.04 -3.28 0.36
C ILE A 96 5.67 -3.43 -1.13
N SER A 97 6.64 -3.82 -1.97
CA SER A 97 6.44 -3.95 -3.42
C SER A 97 5.53 -5.11 -3.78
N ASN A 98 5.62 -6.22 -3.05
CA ASN A 98 4.81 -7.40 -3.27
C ASN A 98 3.45 -7.33 -2.56
N GLY A 99 3.30 -6.42 -1.59
CA GLY A 99 2.09 -6.23 -0.81
C GLY A 99 0.94 -5.64 -1.64
N VAL A 100 -0.28 -6.02 -1.26
CA VAL A 100 -1.51 -5.42 -1.79
C VAL A 100 -1.83 -4.15 -1.01
N PRO A 101 -2.23 -3.04 -1.66
CA PRO A 101 -2.65 -1.83 -0.94
C PRO A 101 -3.78 -2.14 0.06
N VAL A 102 -3.62 -1.70 1.31
CA VAL A 102 -4.54 -2.05 2.42
C VAL A 102 -5.96 -1.60 2.15
N ALA A 103 -6.14 -0.36 1.66
CA ALA A 103 -7.46 0.15 1.31
C ALA A 103 -8.16 -0.70 0.24
N LYS A 104 -7.41 -1.25 -0.72
CA LYS A 104 -7.96 -2.14 -1.75
C LYS A 104 -8.33 -3.50 -1.16
N ALA A 105 -7.45 -4.08 -0.33
CA ALA A 105 -7.71 -5.35 0.33
C ALA A 105 -8.96 -5.28 1.23
N GLU A 106 -9.15 -4.17 1.94
CA GLU A 106 -10.33 -3.94 2.78
C GLU A 106 -11.64 -3.94 1.98
N LEU A 107 -11.67 -3.30 0.82
CA LEU A 107 -12.85 -3.29 -0.05
C LEU A 107 -13.20 -4.70 -0.56
N ILE A 108 -12.19 -5.47 -0.97
CA ILE A 108 -12.38 -6.86 -1.39
C ILE A 108 -12.91 -7.72 -0.23
N ALA A 109 -12.34 -7.57 0.97
CA ALA A 109 -12.77 -8.33 2.13
C ALA A 109 -14.23 -8.01 2.53
N LYS A 110 -14.63 -6.74 2.48
CA LYS A 110 -16.02 -6.31 2.72
C LYS A 110 -16.98 -6.96 1.72
N GLU A 111 -16.61 -7.02 0.45
CA GLU A 111 -17.44 -7.58 -0.60
C GLU A 111 -17.57 -9.11 -0.49
N ILE A 112 -16.47 -9.79 -0.14
CA ILE A 112 -16.50 -11.23 0.18
C ILE A 112 -17.44 -11.48 1.36
N ARG A 113 -17.31 -10.71 2.45
CA ARG A 113 -18.17 -10.85 3.63
C ARG A 113 -19.64 -10.67 3.27
N ARG A 114 -19.98 -9.59 2.56
CA ARG A 114 -21.35 -9.31 2.09
C ARG A 114 -21.91 -10.47 1.27
N THR A 115 -21.10 -11.02 0.37
CA THR A 115 -21.49 -12.16 -0.47
C THR A 115 -21.80 -13.40 0.37
N LEU A 116 -20.94 -13.72 1.35
CA LEU A 116 -21.12 -14.86 2.24
C LEU A 116 -22.36 -14.70 3.14
N GLU A 117 -22.58 -13.50 3.68
CA GLU A 117 -23.77 -13.19 4.50
C GLU A 117 -25.06 -13.35 3.69
N ASN A 118 -25.09 -12.82 2.46
CA ASN A 118 -26.23 -12.96 1.57
C ASN A 118 -26.50 -14.43 1.23
N PHE A 119 -25.44 -15.19 0.90
CA PHE A 119 -25.57 -16.62 0.62
C PHE A 119 -26.15 -17.38 1.83
N HIS A 120 -25.62 -17.12 3.03
CA HIS A 120 -26.10 -17.75 4.26
C HIS A 120 -27.58 -17.43 4.54
N ASN A 121 -27.99 -16.17 4.41
CA ASN A 121 -29.37 -15.73 4.64
C ASN A 121 -30.35 -16.35 3.64
N SER A 122 -29.98 -16.43 2.36
CA SER A 122 -30.79 -17.10 1.34
C SER A 122 -31.03 -18.57 1.69
N ARG A 123 -29.99 -19.28 2.13
CA ARG A 123 -30.12 -20.69 2.56
C ARG A 123 -31.02 -20.89 3.77
N ILE A 124 -30.95 -19.99 4.76
CA ILE A 124 -31.87 -20.03 5.92
C ILE A 124 -33.31 -19.83 5.48
N LYS A 125 -33.55 -18.89 4.55
CA LYS A 125 -34.89 -18.59 4.04
C LYS A 125 -35.47 -19.79 3.27
N GLU A 126 -34.68 -20.42 2.43
CA GLU A 126 -35.05 -21.65 1.71
C GLU A 126 -35.42 -22.77 2.70
N ALA A 127 -34.55 -23.08 3.66
CA ALA A 127 -34.80 -24.13 4.65
C ALA A 127 -36.06 -23.89 5.50
N ARG A 128 -36.32 -22.64 5.90
CA ARG A 128 -37.55 -22.27 6.62
C ARG A 128 -38.79 -22.46 5.76
N THR A 129 -38.71 -22.12 4.47
CA THR A 129 -39.83 -22.26 3.53
C THR A 129 -40.18 -23.74 3.37
N SER A 130 -39.19 -24.60 3.14
CA SER A 130 -39.37 -26.05 3.03
C SER A 130 -39.93 -26.67 4.32
N ALA A 131 -39.47 -26.23 5.48
CA ALA A 131 -40.00 -26.72 6.76
C ALA A 131 -41.48 -26.35 6.97
N ILE A 132 -41.89 -25.13 6.59
CA ILE A 132 -43.29 -24.69 6.67
C ILE A 132 -44.17 -25.50 5.73
N GLU A 133 -43.70 -25.81 4.52
CA GLU A 133 -44.45 -26.65 3.56
C GLU A 133 -44.64 -28.08 4.10
N MET A 134 -43.63 -28.68 4.74
CA MET A 134 -43.75 -30.02 5.33
C MET A 134 -44.75 -30.11 6.49
N VAL A 135 -44.94 -29.03 7.26
CA VAL A 135 -45.91 -28.99 8.37
C VAL A 135 -47.35 -28.78 7.89
N ARG A 136 -47.54 -28.35 6.64
CA ARG A 136 -48.87 -28.11 6.04
C ARG A 136 -49.46 -29.35 5.34
N LEU A 137 -48.69 -30.43 5.23
CA LEU A 137 -49.11 -31.75 4.71
C LEU A 137 -49.56 -32.65 5.85
#